data_AF-A0A354PFR8-F1
#
_entry.id   AF-A0A354PFR8-F1
#
_cell.length_a   1.000
_cell.length_b   1.000
_cell.length_c   1.000
_cell.angle_alpha   90.00
_cell.angle_beta   90.00
_cell.angle_gamma   90.00
#
_symmetry.space_group_name_H-M   'P 1'
#
loop_
_entity.id
_entity.type
_entity.pdbx_description
1 polymer ?
#
loop_
_entity_poly.entity_id
_entity_poly.type
_entity_poly.pdbx_seq_one_letter_code
_entity_poly.pdbx_strand_id
1 'polypeptide(L)'
;ASDRGFLQIKWEDYLQLLNWTAKQGIDAVVAEVPSKLATLLASLGVDSAMWRDMVWHFKKYFGRSTCIGSPAAMDEDAKKSGKRWHRGQRAARGLYLAA
;
A
#
# COMPACT_ATOMS: atom_id res chain seq x y z
N ALA A 1 13.16 -6.47 -7.99
CA ALA A 1 11.68 -6.41 -7.97
C ALA A 1 11.14 -7.72 -8.50
N SER A 2 9.90 -8.07 -8.14
CA SER A 2 9.25 -9.28 -8.63
C SER A 2 8.95 -9.15 -10.13
N ASP A 3 9.62 -9.98 -10.92
CA ASP A 3 9.47 -10.25 -12.34
C ASP A 3 8.24 -11.09 -12.68
N ARG A 4 7.48 -11.54 -11.66
CA ARG A 4 6.28 -12.35 -11.83
C ARG A 4 5.01 -11.55 -12.18
N GLY A 5 5.13 -10.30 -12.63
CA GLY A 5 3.99 -9.45 -13.04
C GLY A 5 3.08 -8.96 -11.91
N PHE A 6 3.43 -9.19 -10.65
CA PHE A 6 2.60 -8.80 -9.49
C PHE A 6 2.62 -7.30 -9.18
N LEU A 7 3.58 -6.55 -9.71
CA LEU A 7 3.63 -5.10 -9.63
C LEU A 7 3.57 -4.54 -11.04
N GLN A 8 2.41 -3.99 -11.41
CA GLN A 8 2.21 -3.24 -12.66
C GLN A 8 2.86 -1.84 -12.56
N ILE A 9 4.13 -1.78 -12.14
CA ILE A 9 4.92 -0.56 -11.99
C ILE A 9 6.21 -0.73 -12.77
N LYS A 10 6.63 0.31 -13.50
CA LYS A 10 7.94 0.32 -14.16
C LYS A 10 9.05 0.19 -13.12
N TRP A 11 10.08 -0.59 -13.42
CA TRP A 11 11.19 -0.84 -12.50
C TRP A 11 11.83 0.43 -11.92
N GLU A 12 12.03 1.44 -12.76
CA GLU A 12 12.59 2.74 -12.36
C GLU A 12 11.70 3.48 -11.35
N ASP A 13 10.38 3.45 -11.57
CA ASP A 13 9.40 4.07 -10.69
C ASP A 13 9.32 3.33 -9.35
N TYR A 14 9.43 2.00 -9.38
CA TYR A 14 9.53 1.19 -8.16
C TYR A 14 10.78 1.52 -7.34
N LEU A 15 11.95 1.65 -7.99
CA LEU A 15 13.19 2.03 -7.30
C LEU A 15 13.12 3.46 -6.74
N GLN A 16 12.53 4.39 -7.47
CA GLN A 16 12.32 5.76 -6.99
C GLN A 16 11.42 5.77 -5.75
N LEU A 17 10.32 5.02 -5.77
CA LEU A 17 9.42 4.89 -4.64
C LEU A 17 10.13 4.26 -3.43
N LEU A 18 10.91 3.19 -3.63
CA LEU A 18 11.64 2.51 -2.58
C LEU A 18 12.70 3.42 -1.95
N ASN A 19 13.51 4.09 -2.78
CA ASN A 19 14.55 5.01 -2.33
C ASN A 19 13.98 6.20 -1.57
N TRP A 20 12.88 6.77 -2.06
CA TRP A 20 12.20 7.84 -1.33
C TRP A 20 11.66 7.34 0.00
N THR A 21 10.95 6.19 0.01
CA THR A 21 10.36 5.62 1.23
C THR A 21 11.43 5.32 2.28
N ALA A 22 12.60 4.79 1.88
CA ALA A 22 13.73 4.52 2.76
C ALA A 22 14.30 5.80 3.40
N LYS A 23 14.27 6.93 2.69
CA LYS A 23 14.69 8.24 3.23
C LYS A 23 13.68 8.82 4.24
N GLN A 24 12.41 8.40 4.18
CA GLN A 24 11.33 8.87 5.06
C GLN A 24 11.17 8.05 6.35
N GLY A 25 12.27 7.52 6.92
CA GLY A 25 12.27 6.67 8.12
C GLY A 25 11.42 7.18 9.29
N ILE A 26 11.19 6.32 10.29
CA ILE A 26 10.27 6.58 11.42
C ILE A 26 10.52 7.95 12.09
N ASP A 27 11.79 8.36 12.20
CA ASP A 27 12.23 9.62 12.84
C ASP A 27 12.73 10.69 11.85
N ALA A 28 12.58 10.48 10.54
CA ALA A 28 13.00 11.45 9.53
C ALA A 28 11.94 12.54 9.33
N VAL A 29 12.41 13.75 8.97
CA VAL A 29 11.56 14.88 8.57
C VAL A 29 10.63 14.41 7.46
N VAL A 30 9.32 14.59 7.66
CA VAL A 30 8.28 14.25 6.68
C VAL A 30 8.49 15.12 5.45
N ALA A 31 9.13 14.57 4.42
CA ALA A 31 9.16 15.22 3.12
C ALA A 31 7.81 14.97 2.44
N GLU A 32 7.27 15.99 1.79
CA GLU A 32 6.12 15.82 0.91
C GLU A 32 6.41 14.73 -0.13
N VAL A 33 5.39 13.94 -0.45
CA VAL A 33 5.49 12.92 -1.49
C VAL A 33 5.72 13.64 -2.81
N PRO A 34 6.82 13.37 -3.53
CA PRO A 34 7.06 13.94 -4.85
C PRO A 34 5.86 13.69 -5.76
N SER A 35 5.41 14.70 -6.50
CA SER A 35 4.21 14.63 -7.34
C SER A 35 4.19 13.40 -8.25
N LYS A 36 5.32 13.04 -8.84
CA LYS A 36 5.47 11.83 -9.66
C LYS A 36 5.13 10.54 -8.89
N LEU A 37 5.61 10.42 -7.64
CA LEU A 37 5.33 9.28 -6.78
C LEU A 37 3.88 9.32 -6.27
N ALA A 38 3.33 10.50 -6.00
CA ALA A 38 1.93 10.64 -5.62
C ALA A 38 1.00 10.16 -6.76
N THR A 39 1.27 10.55 -8.01
CA THR A 39 0.53 10.07 -9.18
C THR A 39 0.67 8.56 -9.37
N LEU A 40 1.88 8.01 -9.16
CA LEU A 40 2.10 6.57 -9.21
C LEU A 40 1.28 5.83 -8.15
N LEU A 41 1.31 6.29 -6.89
CA LEU A 41 0.54 5.69 -5.80
C LEU A 41 -0.96 5.78 -6.04
N ALA A 42 -1.44 6.94 -6.52
CA ALA A 42 -2.83 7.13 -6.90
C ALA A 42 -3.25 6.20 -8.06
N SER A 43 -2.37 5.94 -9.03
CA SER A 43 -2.65 4.97 -10.11
C SER A 43 -2.80 3.54 -9.61
N LEU A 44 -2.26 3.22 -8.43
CA LEU A 44 -2.43 1.94 -7.74
C LEU A 44 -3.62 1.94 -6.78
N GLY A 45 -4.36 3.04 -6.70
CA GLY A 45 -5.46 3.26 -5.77
C GLY A 45 -5.02 3.50 -4.33
N VAL A 46 -3.75 3.83 -4.08
CA VAL A 46 -3.22 4.06 -2.73
C VAL A 46 -3.18 5.56 -2.45
N ASP A 47 -3.63 5.95 -1.25
CA ASP A 47 -3.51 7.34 -0.81
C ASP A 47 -2.04 7.65 -0.52
N SER A 48 -1.47 8.56 -1.31
CA SER A 48 -0.08 9.00 -1.18
C SER A 48 0.23 9.59 0.20
N ALA A 49 -0.72 10.28 0.83
CA ALA A 49 -0.52 10.85 2.17
C ALA A 49 -0.39 9.75 3.24
N MET A 50 -1.11 8.65 3.06
CA MET A 50 -1.12 7.52 4.00
C MET A 50 -0.03 6.48 3.70
N TRP A 51 0.61 6.54 2.54
CA TRP A 51 1.64 5.57 2.12
C TRP A 51 2.77 5.41 3.15
N ARG A 52 3.36 6.52 3.60
CA ARG A 52 4.45 6.47 4.60
C ARG A 52 3.97 5.80 5.88
N ASP A 53 2.83 6.24 6.40
CA ASP A 53 2.27 5.71 7.64
C ASP A 53 1.93 4.22 7.50
N MET A 54 1.43 3.80 6.34
CA MET A 54 1.17 2.40 6.03
C MET A 54 2.45 1.56 6.01
N VAL A 55 3.51 2.02 5.36
CA VAL A 55 4.76 1.25 5.23
C VAL A 55 5.44 1.08 6.58
N TRP A 56 5.56 2.17 7.35
CA TRP A 56 6.28 2.13 8.63
C TRP A 56 5.44 1.59 9.78
N HIS A 57 4.13 1.84 9.80
CA HIS A 57 3.19 1.28 10.76
C HIS A 57 2.41 0.09 10.19
N PHE A 58 3.04 -0.73 9.35
CA PHE A 58 2.40 -1.86 8.68
C PHE A 58 1.58 -2.77 9.62
N LYS A 59 2.15 -3.09 10.79
CA LYS A 59 1.48 -3.91 11.81
C LYS A 59 0.22 -3.26 12.41
N LYS A 60 0.12 -1.93 12.43
CA LYS A 60 -1.07 -1.19 12.90
C LYS A 60 -2.27 -1.46 11.99
N TYR A 61 -2.02 -1.55 10.68
CA TYR A 61 -3.08 -1.68 9.67
C TYR A 61 -3.41 -3.13 9.35
N PHE A 62 -2.39 -3.95 9.12
CA PHE A 62 -2.57 -5.33 8.66
C PHE A 62 -2.32 -6.37 9.77
N GLY A 63 -1.67 -6.00 10.87
CA GLY A 63 -1.48 -6.87 12.03
C GLY A 63 -0.90 -8.24 11.68
N ARG A 64 -1.65 -9.29 11.98
CA ARG A 64 -1.35 -10.70 11.61
C ARG A 64 -2.21 -11.19 10.44
N SER A 65 -2.70 -10.29 9.59
CA SER A 65 -3.51 -10.66 8.44
C SER A 65 -2.69 -11.48 7.45
N THR A 66 -3.31 -12.51 6.89
CA THR A 66 -2.75 -13.34 5.82
C THR A 66 -3.03 -12.76 4.43
N CYS A 67 -3.87 -11.73 4.33
CA CYS A 67 -4.25 -11.06 3.09
C CYS A 67 -4.10 -9.55 3.28
N ILE A 68 -3.44 -8.90 2.34
CA ILE A 68 -3.10 -7.48 2.35
C ILE A 68 -3.41 -6.94 0.96
N GLY A 69 -4.07 -5.79 0.89
CA GLY A 69 -4.41 -5.16 -0.37
C GLY A 69 -5.52 -4.14 -0.21
N SER A 70 -6.10 -3.74 -1.34
CA SER A 70 -7.27 -2.87 -1.31
C SER A 70 -8.43 -3.57 -0.61
N PRO A 71 -9.32 -2.83 0.07
CA PRO A 71 -10.48 -3.41 0.74
C PRO A 71 -11.35 -4.28 -0.17
N ALA A 72 -11.44 -3.92 -1.46
CA ALA A 72 -12.16 -4.67 -2.48
C ALA A 72 -11.45 -5.99 -2.83
N ALA A 73 -10.13 -5.96 -3.07
CA ALA A 73 -9.36 -7.17 -3.35
C ALA A 73 -9.36 -8.15 -2.16
N MET A 74 -9.28 -7.61 -0.93
CA MET A 74 -9.41 -8.40 0.28
C MET A 74 -10.82 -9.01 0.42
N ASP A 75 -11.87 -8.29 0.04
CA ASP A 75 -13.25 -8.81 0.06
C ASP A 75 -13.43 -9.96 -0.94
N GLU A 76 -12.89 -9.80 -2.14
CA GLU A 76 -12.91 -10.85 -3.17
C GLU A 76 -12.12 -12.09 -2.75
N ASP A 77 -10.93 -11.91 -2.17
CA ASP A 77 -10.12 -13.03 -1.67
C ASP A 77 -10.79 -13.76 -0.51
N ALA A 78 -11.48 -13.02 0.37
CA ALA A 78 -12.27 -13.63 1.45
C ALA A 78 -13.34 -14.55 0.87
N LYS A 79 -14.13 -14.05 -0.10
CA LYS A 79 -15.18 -14.83 -0.77
C LYS A 79 -14.62 -16.06 -1.47
N LYS A 80 -13.52 -15.91 -2.20
CA LYS A 80 -12.82 -17.03 -2.88
C LYS A 80 -12.31 -18.08 -1.90
N SER A 81 -11.85 -17.65 -0.72
CA SER A 81 -11.34 -18.51 0.34
C SER A 81 -12.42 -19.08 1.26
N GLY A 82 -13.71 -18.85 0.98
CA GLY A 82 -14.83 -19.26 1.83
C GLY A 82 -14.92 -18.53 3.17
N LYS A 83 -14.23 -17.39 3.30
CA LYS A 83 -14.25 -16.51 4.48
C LYS A 83 -15.22 -15.35 4.27
N ARG A 84 -15.76 -14.82 5.37
CA ARG A 84 -16.65 -13.65 5.32
C ARG A 84 -15.90 -12.32 5.19
N TRP A 85 -14.68 -12.23 5.73
CA TRP A 85 -13.82 -11.03 5.70
C TRP A 85 -12.38 -11.37 6.14
N HIS A 86 -11.41 -10.50 5.81
CA HIS A 86 -10.03 -10.56 6.33
C HIS A 86 -9.77 -9.51 7.42
N ARG A 87 -8.97 -9.87 8.41
CA ARG A 87 -8.50 -8.92 9.44
C ARG A 87 -7.74 -7.77 8.77
N GLY A 88 -7.96 -6.54 9.24
CA GLY A 88 -7.34 -5.35 8.66
C GLY A 88 -8.08 -4.74 7.47
N GLN A 89 -9.10 -5.39 6.89
CA GLN A 89 -9.86 -4.87 5.74
C GLN A 89 -10.49 -3.49 5.99
N ARG A 90 -10.99 -3.24 7.22
CA ARG A 90 -11.53 -1.93 7.61
C ARG A 90 -10.44 -0.88 7.78
N ALA A 91 -9.28 -1.25 8.32
CA ALA A 91 -8.15 -0.34 8.48
C ALA A 91 -7.56 0.03 7.11
N ALA A 92 -7.52 -0.92 6.18
CA ALA A 92 -7.10 -0.70 4.79
C ALA A 92 -7.98 0.32 4.06
N ARG A 93 -9.25 0.50 4.42
CA ARG A 93 -10.10 1.53 3.77
C ARG A 93 -9.56 2.95 3.92
N GLY A 94 -8.85 3.25 5.01
CA GLY A 94 -8.23 4.55 5.21
C GLY A 94 -6.89 4.72 4.48
N LEU A 95 -6.39 3.66 3.83
CA LEU A 95 -5.09 3.66 3.15
C LEU A 95 -5.23 3.72 1.62
N TYR A 96 -6.40 3.35 1.12
CA TYR A 96 -6.70 3.32 -0.31
C TYR A 96 -7.65 4.45 -0.65
N LEU A 97 -7.47 5.03 -1.83
CA LEU A 97 -8.44 5.95 -2.42
C LEU A 97 -9.74 5.16 -2.63
N ALA A 98 -10.89 5.82 -2.41
CA ALA A 98 -12.17 5.21 -2.71
C ALA A 98 -12.21 4.90 -4.21
N ALA A 99 -12.26 3.60 -4.53
CA ALA A 99 -12.57 3.12 -5.87
C ALA A 99 -14.06 3.26 -6.14
#